data_AF-A0A645EXT8-F1
#
_entry.id   AF-A0A645EXT8-F1
#
_cell.length_a   1.000
_cell.length_b   1.000
_cell.length_c   1.000
_cell.angle_alpha   90.00
_cell.angle_beta   90.00
_cell.angle_gamma   90.00
#
_symmetry.space_group_name_H-M   'P 1'
#
loop_
_entity.id
_entity.type
_entity.pdbx_description
1 polymer ?
#
loop_
_entity_poly.entity_id
_entity_poly.type
_entity_poly.pdbx_seq_one_letter_code
_entity_poly.pdbx_strand_id
1 'polypeptide(L)'
;MRAEIVRFAGEATFIPPTVIHWGMTHPDNFAVLKERGVSVLAGSFISSRVKVGEQVSANPVADIGYFYEQDVTRYLKAQKAWYDTDVDLLLINNSACCNLDTPAEIVEYLDRDAKIGNDFLSLVTHEQYCFPRYFNYIPDHLDRIALACRHMKKLGYEFVFFAEGFLGNRAWDK
;
A
#
# COMPACT_ATOMS: atom_id res chain seq x y z
N MET A 1 12.50 15.56 10.41
CA MET A 1 11.11 15.06 10.36
C MET A 1 10.80 14.10 11.50
N ARG A 2 11.52 12.95 11.64
CA ARG A 2 11.32 12.01 12.77
C ARG A 2 11.34 12.68 14.15
N ALA A 3 12.39 13.46 14.43
CA ALA A 3 12.54 14.14 15.72
C ALA A 3 11.32 15.00 16.08
N GLU A 4 10.70 15.65 15.09
CA GLU A 4 9.48 16.43 15.33
C GLU A 4 8.29 15.53 15.64
N ILE A 5 8.05 14.48 14.85
CA ILE A 5 6.95 13.52 15.09
C ILE A 5 7.06 12.92 16.49
N VAL A 6 8.25 12.43 16.85
CA VAL A 6 8.51 11.87 18.18
C VAL A 6 8.30 12.92 19.27
N ARG A 7 8.71 14.18 19.05
CA ARG A 7 8.56 15.26 20.02
C ARG A 7 7.09 15.55 20.36
N PHE A 8 6.18 15.55 19.37
CA PHE A 8 4.78 15.92 19.61
C PHE A 8 3.82 14.74 19.80
N ALA A 9 4.08 13.59 19.17
CA ALA A 9 3.19 12.42 19.19
C ALA A 9 3.78 11.21 19.92
N GLY A 10 5.07 11.25 20.29
CA GLY A 10 5.75 10.17 21.01
C GLY A 10 6.26 9.06 20.10
N GLU A 11 7.24 8.30 20.60
CA GLU A 11 7.94 7.26 19.83
C GLU A 11 6.98 6.19 19.27
N ALA A 12 5.96 5.80 20.03
CA ALA A 12 4.98 4.79 19.64
C ALA A 12 4.12 5.16 18.41
N THR A 13 4.15 6.42 17.98
CA THR A 13 3.39 6.89 16.80
C THR A 13 4.25 6.99 15.54
N PHE A 14 5.57 6.84 15.67
CA PHE A 14 6.47 6.91 14.54
C PHE A 14 6.62 5.53 13.90
N ILE A 15 6.28 5.45 12.62
CA ILE A 15 6.61 4.32 11.75
C ILE A 15 7.43 4.83 10.56
N PRO A 16 8.48 4.12 10.13
CA PRO A 16 9.11 4.40 8.86
C PRO A 16 8.08 4.39 7.72
N PRO A 17 8.12 5.36 6.79
CA PRO A 17 7.13 5.44 5.74
C PRO A 17 7.27 4.26 4.78
N THR A 18 6.15 3.59 4.49
CA THR A 18 6.06 2.49 3.52
C THR A 18 5.41 2.92 2.21
N VAL A 19 4.95 4.17 2.13
CA VAL A 19 4.27 4.76 0.97
C VAL A 19 4.83 6.15 0.72
N ILE A 20 5.16 6.44 -0.54
CA ILE A 20 5.40 7.81 -1.02
C ILE A 20 4.06 8.38 -1.47
N HIS A 21 3.75 9.63 -1.14
CA HIS A 21 2.52 10.26 -1.63
C HIS A 21 2.56 10.36 -3.17
N TRP A 22 1.52 9.84 -3.84
CA TRP A 22 1.47 9.51 -5.28
C TRP A 22 2.29 8.28 -5.72
N GLY A 23 2.85 7.53 -4.77
CA GLY A 23 3.40 6.18 -4.92
C GLY A 23 4.50 6.03 -5.97
N MET A 24 5.27 7.10 -6.21
CA MET A 24 6.35 7.11 -7.18
C MET A 24 7.54 7.92 -6.66
N THR A 25 8.72 7.44 -7.04
CA THR A 25 9.96 8.21 -7.08
C THR A 25 10.87 7.58 -8.14
N HIS A 26 11.85 8.33 -8.63
CA HIS A 26 12.86 7.79 -9.54
C HIS A 26 13.73 6.74 -8.80
N PRO A 27 14.16 5.64 -9.45
CA PRO A 27 14.98 4.59 -8.82
C PRO A 27 16.26 5.10 -8.15
N ASP A 28 16.87 6.15 -8.71
CA ASP A 28 18.06 6.80 -8.11
C ASP A 28 17.83 7.29 -6.67
N ASN A 29 16.58 7.49 -6.26
CA ASN A 29 16.24 7.92 -4.91
C ASN A 29 16.10 6.75 -3.92
N PHE A 30 16.09 5.49 -4.37
CA PHE A 30 15.89 4.33 -3.49
C PHE A 30 17.01 4.19 -2.46
N ALA A 31 18.27 4.44 -2.85
CA ALA A 31 19.40 4.41 -1.93
C ALA A 31 19.22 5.43 -0.78
N VAL A 32 18.74 6.63 -1.10
CA VAL A 32 18.46 7.68 -0.10
C VAL A 32 17.29 7.29 0.82
N LEU A 33 16.26 6.65 0.26
CA LEU A 33 15.14 6.14 1.06
C LEU A 33 15.61 5.04 2.03
N LYS A 34 16.47 4.15 1.56
CA LYS A 34 17.03 3.07 2.37
C LYS A 34 17.91 3.59 3.50
N GLU A 35 18.79 4.56 3.22
CA GLU A 35 19.57 5.26 4.25
C GLU A 35 18.68 5.89 5.33
N ARG A 36 17.48 6.33 4.95
CA ARG A 36 16.47 6.90 5.85
C ARG A 36 15.59 5.86 6.54
N GLY A 37 15.89 4.57 6.38
CA GLY A 37 15.21 3.46 7.05
C GLY A 37 13.98 2.92 6.34
N VAL A 38 13.74 3.29 5.07
CA VAL A 38 12.68 2.66 4.27
C VAL A 38 13.16 1.27 3.85
N SER A 39 12.45 0.23 4.26
CA SER A 39 12.70 -1.17 3.86
C SER A 39 11.61 -1.71 2.93
N VAL A 40 10.46 -1.03 2.85
CA VAL A 40 9.27 -1.47 2.12
C VAL A 40 8.68 -0.31 1.32
N LEU A 41 8.29 -0.57 0.07
CA LEU A 41 7.51 0.34 -0.76
C LEU A 41 6.22 -0.34 -1.21
N ALA A 42 5.09 0.21 -0.77
CA ALA A 42 3.78 -0.20 -1.23
C ALA A 42 3.33 0.61 -2.46
N GLY A 43 2.60 -0.05 -3.36
CA GLY A 43 2.14 0.52 -4.62
C GLY A 43 1.03 -0.33 -5.25
N SER A 44 0.46 0.15 -6.35
CA SER A 44 -0.54 -0.62 -7.11
C SER A 44 0.05 -1.28 -8.34
N PHE A 45 1.28 -0.91 -8.76
CA PHE A 45 2.17 -1.46 -9.80
C PHE A 45 1.61 -1.67 -11.20
N ILE A 46 0.36 -2.11 -11.34
CA ILE A 46 -0.40 -2.24 -12.57
C ILE A 46 -1.89 -2.04 -12.28
N SER A 47 -2.51 -1.04 -12.91
CA SER A 47 -3.93 -0.74 -12.72
C SER A 47 -4.62 -0.46 -14.06
N SER A 48 -5.83 -0.99 -14.23
CA SER A 48 -6.71 -0.68 -15.36
C SER A 48 -7.61 0.54 -15.12
N ARG A 49 -7.59 1.13 -13.92
CA ARG A 49 -8.42 2.29 -13.55
C ARG A 49 -7.71 3.63 -13.74
N VAL A 50 -6.49 3.62 -14.26
CA VAL A 50 -5.73 4.86 -14.49
C VAL A 50 -6.39 5.64 -15.61
N LYS A 51 -6.56 6.94 -15.39
CA LYS A 51 -7.04 7.85 -16.43
C LYS A 51 -5.86 8.46 -17.19
N VAL A 52 -5.91 8.41 -18.51
CA VAL A 52 -5.01 9.18 -19.38
C VAL A 52 -5.83 10.35 -19.91
N GLY A 53 -5.64 11.54 -19.34
CA GLY A 53 -6.56 12.66 -19.50
C GLY A 53 -7.91 12.36 -18.81
N GLU A 54 -9.02 12.50 -19.54
CA GLU A 54 -10.37 12.24 -19.00
C GLU A 54 -10.83 10.79 -19.18
N GLN A 55 -10.11 9.98 -19.95
CA GLN A 55 -10.50 8.61 -20.32
C GLN A 55 -9.81 7.57 -19.44
N VAL A 56 -10.55 6.54 -19.05
CA VAL A 56 -9.95 5.35 -18.43
C VAL A 56 -9.09 4.63 -19.47
N SER A 57 -7.87 4.28 -19.10
CA SER A 57 -6.93 3.58 -19.97
C SER A 57 -7.54 2.25 -20.45
N ALA A 58 -7.47 2.01 -21.76
CA ALA A 58 -7.93 0.75 -22.36
C ALA A 58 -7.06 -0.45 -21.96
N ASN A 59 -5.81 -0.18 -21.55
CA ASN A 59 -4.85 -1.19 -21.12
C ASN A 59 -4.45 -0.98 -19.66
N PRO A 60 -4.14 -2.03 -18.88
CA PRO A 60 -3.51 -1.86 -17.58
C PRO A 60 -2.18 -1.12 -17.73
N VAL A 61 -1.95 -0.11 -16.89
CA VAL A 61 -0.72 0.69 -16.90
C VAL A 61 -0.04 0.64 -15.54
N ALA A 62 1.29 0.69 -15.57
CA ALA A 62 2.14 0.74 -14.40
C ALA A 62 2.40 2.20 -13.97
N ASP A 63 1.32 2.94 -13.70
CA ASP A 63 1.40 4.36 -13.35
C ASP A 63 2.05 4.55 -11.96
N ILE A 64 1.68 3.72 -10.98
CA ILE A 64 2.21 3.76 -9.61
C ILE A 64 3.09 2.53 -9.36
N GLY A 65 4.17 2.41 -10.14
CA GLY A 65 5.00 1.20 -10.22
C GLY A 65 6.49 1.42 -10.05
N TYR A 66 6.93 2.61 -9.61
CA TYR A 66 8.34 2.92 -9.31
C TYR A 66 9.33 2.60 -10.46
N PHE A 67 8.90 2.78 -11.72
CA PHE A 67 9.69 2.47 -12.92
C PHE A 67 10.08 0.99 -13.09
N TYR A 68 9.43 0.07 -12.37
CA TYR A 68 9.60 -1.36 -12.61
C TYR A 68 8.95 -1.80 -13.92
N GLU A 69 9.65 -2.68 -14.63
CA GLU A 69 9.22 -3.27 -15.90
C GLU A 69 7.97 -4.15 -15.76
N GLN A 70 7.36 -4.47 -16.91
CA GLN A 70 6.10 -5.22 -16.95
C GLN A 70 6.17 -6.60 -16.28
N ASP A 71 7.33 -7.25 -16.26
CA ASP A 71 7.44 -8.60 -15.68
C ASP A 71 7.41 -8.58 -14.15
N VAL A 72 8.12 -7.64 -13.51
CA VAL A 72 8.04 -7.44 -12.05
C VAL A 72 6.64 -7.03 -11.63
N THR A 73 6.01 -6.12 -12.38
CA THR A 73 4.64 -5.67 -12.08
C THR A 73 3.60 -6.78 -12.26
N ARG A 74 3.76 -7.67 -13.27
CA ARG A 74 2.92 -8.87 -13.43
C ARG A 74 3.14 -9.87 -12.30
N TYR A 75 4.39 -10.08 -11.88
CA TYR A 75 4.70 -10.93 -10.74
C TYR A 75 4.03 -10.39 -9.46
N LEU A 76 4.19 -9.09 -9.17
CA LEU A 76 3.55 -8.42 -8.05
C LEU A 76 2.01 -8.46 -8.10
N LYS A 77 1.42 -8.46 -9.30
CA LYS A 77 -0.03 -8.67 -9.44
C LYS A 77 -0.46 -10.05 -8.95
N ALA A 78 0.35 -11.08 -9.21
CA ALA A 78 0.05 -12.46 -8.89
C ALA A 78 0.47 -12.86 -7.46
N GLN A 79 1.62 -12.38 -6.98
CA GLN A 79 2.27 -12.84 -5.74
C GLN A 79 2.31 -11.78 -4.64
N LYS A 80 1.88 -10.54 -4.95
CA LYS A 80 1.78 -9.39 -4.04
C LYS A 80 3.07 -8.84 -3.45
N ALA A 81 4.14 -9.61 -3.32
CA ALA A 81 5.43 -9.11 -2.84
C ALA A 81 6.56 -9.44 -3.80
N TRP A 82 7.55 -8.56 -3.88
CA TRP A 82 8.80 -8.79 -4.62
C TRP A 82 9.94 -8.15 -3.84
N TYR A 83 10.97 -8.92 -3.53
CA TYR A 83 12.17 -8.39 -2.90
C TYR A 83 13.21 -8.08 -3.98
N ASP A 84 13.55 -6.80 -4.12
CA ASP A 84 14.59 -6.34 -5.03
C ASP A 84 15.94 -6.36 -4.31
N THR A 85 16.78 -7.31 -4.70
CA THR A 85 18.11 -7.51 -4.13
C THR A 85 19.10 -6.41 -4.51
N ASP A 86 18.88 -5.70 -5.62
CA ASP A 86 19.83 -4.70 -6.12
C ASP A 86 19.75 -3.42 -5.30
N VAL A 87 18.56 -3.10 -4.77
CA VAL A 87 18.31 -1.91 -3.95
C VAL A 87 17.91 -2.24 -2.50
N ASP A 88 17.89 -3.52 -2.13
CA ASP A 88 17.55 -4.03 -0.79
C ASP A 88 16.21 -3.45 -0.28
N LEU A 89 15.17 -3.59 -1.10
CA LEU A 89 13.81 -3.14 -0.80
C LEU A 89 12.77 -4.22 -1.09
N LEU A 90 11.77 -4.29 -0.22
CA LEU A 90 10.58 -5.10 -0.45
C LEU A 90 9.47 -4.26 -1.09
N LEU A 91 8.99 -4.69 -2.24
CA LEU A 91 7.84 -4.11 -2.92
C LEU A 91 6.58 -4.85 -2.53
N ILE A 92 5.51 -4.11 -2.20
CA ILE A 92 4.21 -4.68 -1.82
C ILE A 92 3.10 -4.11 -2.69
N ASN A 93 2.37 -4.99 -3.37
CA ASN A 93 1.20 -4.62 -4.15
C ASN A 93 -0.05 -4.54 -3.27
N ASN A 94 -0.78 -3.43 -3.41
CA ASN A 94 -1.98 -3.17 -2.64
C ASN A 94 -3.14 -4.09 -3.05
N SER A 95 -3.95 -4.50 -2.08
CA SER A 95 -5.13 -5.34 -2.30
C SER A 95 -6.37 -4.50 -2.63
N ALA A 96 -6.61 -3.42 -1.88
CA ALA A 96 -7.75 -2.52 -2.09
C ALA A 96 -7.43 -1.07 -1.67
N CYS A 97 -8.12 -0.12 -2.29
CA CYS A 97 -8.02 1.31 -2.00
C CYS A 97 -9.36 1.86 -1.48
N CYS A 98 -9.45 2.14 -0.18
CA CYS A 98 -10.73 2.43 0.49
C CYS A 98 -11.40 3.74 0.04
N ASN A 99 -10.66 4.67 -0.58
CA ASN A 99 -11.24 5.89 -1.16
C ASN A 99 -11.58 5.78 -2.65
N LEU A 100 -11.20 4.68 -3.31
CA LEU A 100 -11.45 4.45 -4.73
C LEU A 100 -12.49 3.35 -4.94
N ASP A 101 -12.30 2.23 -4.25
CA ASP A 101 -13.09 1.02 -4.46
C ASP A 101 -14.42 1.08 -3.70
N THR A 102 -15.45 0.47 -4.28
CA THR A 102 -16.75 0.33 -3.61
C THR A 102 -16.69 -0.72 -2.49
N PRO A 103 -17.63 -0.71 -1.52
CA PRO A 103 -17.71 -1.74 -0.49
C PRO A 103 -17.70 -3.19 -1.01
N ALA A 104 -18.39 -3.45 -2.13
CA ALA A 104 -18.42 -4.78 -2.74
C ALA A 104 -17.06 -5.16 -3.35
N GLU A 105 -16.41 -4.23 -4.05
CA GLU A 105 -15.09 -4.44 -4.64
C GLU A 105 -14.01 -4.67 -3.58
N ILE A 106 -14.06 -3.94 -2.46
CA ILE A 106 -13.14 -4.14 -1.34
C ILE A 106 -13.22 -5.60 -0.86
N VAL A 107 -14.42 -6.12 -0.63
CA VAL A 107 -14.63 -7.50 -0.19
C VAL A 107 -14.14 -8.49 -1.25
N GLU A 108 -14.52 -8.28 -2.52
CA GLU A 108 -14.11 -9.14 -3.63
C GLU A 108 -12.57 -9.22 -3.76
N TYR A 109 -11.89 -8.09 -3.66
CA TYR A 109 -10.44 -8.01 -3.84
C TYR A 109 -9.69 -8.68 -2.69
N LEU A 110 -10.16 -8.49 -1.45
CA LEU A 110 -9.60 -9.16 -0.28
C LEU A 110 -9.84 -10.67 -0.33
N ASP A 111 -11.03 -11.12 -0.71
CA ASP A 111 -11.34 -12.55 -0.86
C ASP A 111 -10.50 -13.20 -1.97
N ARG A 112 -10.36 -12.52 -3.12
CA ARG A 112 -9.51 -12.98 -4.21
C ARG A 112 -8.07 -13.14 -3.76
N ASP A 113 -7.52 -12.12 -3.11
CA ASP A 113 -6.13 -12.08 -2.69
C ASP A 113 -5.85 -13.09 -1.55
N ALA A 114 -6.81 -13.33 -0.65
CA ALA A 114 -6.70 -14.36 0.37
C ALA A 114 -6.77 -15.78 -0.25
N LYS A 115 -7.65 -15.99 -1.24
CA LYS A 115 -7.84 -17.29 -1.90
C LYS A 115 -6.60 -17.79 -2.64
N ILE A 116 -5.77 -16.89 -3.18
CA ILE A 116 -4.50 -17.27 -3.82
C ILE A 116 -3.39 -17.60 -2.81
N GLY A 117 -3.67 -17.50 -1.50
CA GLY A 117 -2.76 -17.90 -0.44
C GLY A 117 -1.74 -16.84 -0.06
N ASN A 118 -2.04 -15.54 -0.25
CA ASN A 118 -1.13 -14.50 0.19
C ASN A 118 -1.04 -14.44 1.72
N ASP A 119 0.19 -14.42 2.23
CA ASP A 119 0.47 -14.29 3.67
C ASP A 119 0.08 -12.92 4.26
N PHE A 120 -0.12 -11.93 3.40
CA PHE A 120 -0.52 -10.58 3.80
C PHE A 120 -1.54 -9.98 2.81
N LEU A 121 -2.25 -8.96 3.29
CA LEU A 121 -3.11 -8.09 2.50
C LEU A 121 -2.75 -6.64 2.82
N SER A 122 -2.78 -5.77 1.82
CA SER A 122 -2.44 -4.35 2.00
C SER A 122 -3.63 -3.46 1.65
N LEU A 123 -4.00 -2.59 2.59
CA LEU A 123 -5.03 -1.56 2.40
C LEU A 123 -4.38 -0.20 2.25
N VAL A 124 -4.88 0.60 1.31
CA VAL A 124 -4.44 1.99 1.15
C VAL A 124 -5.63 2.94 1.12
N THR A 125 -5.38 4.16 1.59
CA THR A 125 -6.31 5.26 1.43
C THR A 125 -5.65 6.61 1.65
N HIS A 126 -6.35 7.71 1.36
CA HIS A 126 -5.94 9.04 1.78
C HIS A 126 -6.87 9.58 2.86
N GLU A 127 -6.29 10.06 3.94
CA GLU A 127 -7.02 10.62 5.08
C GLU A 127 -7.90 11.83 4.70
N GLN A 128 -7.50 12.62 3.70
CA GLN A 128 -8.23 13.82 3.27
C GLN A 128 -9.70 13.56 2.92
N TYR A 129 -10.03 12.34 2.47
CA TYR A 129 -11.40 11.93 2.12
C TYR A 129 -12.33 11.77 3.34
N CYS A 130 -11.79 11.73 4.56
CA CYS A 130 -12.55 11.65 5.81
C CYS A 130 -13.22 12.98 6.20
N PHE A 131 -12.79 14.11 5.63
CA PHE A 131 -13.16 15.43 6.14
C PHE A 131 -14.24 16.10 5.27
N PRO A 132 -15.42 16.47 5.81
CA PRO A 132 -16.50 17.11 5.06
C PRO A 132 -16.13 18.41 4.34
N ARG A 133 -15.06 19.08 4.81
CA ARG A 133 -14.55 20.32 4.22
C ARG A 133 -13.71 20.11 2.96
N TYR A 134 -13.28 18.87 2.69
CA TYR A 134 -12.50 18.56 1.49
C TYR A 134 -13.44 18.46 0.29
N PHE A 135 -13.07 19.08 -0.84
CA PHE A 135 -13.96 19.21 -2.00
C PHE A 135 -14.38 17.86 -2.61
N ASN A 136 -13.57 16.81 -2.41
CA ASN A 136 -13.87 15.44 -2.81
C ASN A 136 -14.23 14.54 -1.61
N TYR A 137 -14.78 15.09 -0.52
CA TYR A 137 -15.23 14.31 0.65
C TYR A 137 -16.07 13.08 0.25
N ILE A 138 -15.80 11.94 0.89
CA ILE A 138 -16.53 10.68 0.66
C ILE A 138 -17.32 10.36 1.95
N PRO A 139 -18.66 10.45 1.94
CA PRO A 139 -19.48 10.29 3.15
C PRO A 139 -19.29 8.97 3.89
N ASP A 140 -19.09 7.87 3.16
CA ASP A 140 -18.97 6.51 3.68
C ASP A 140 -17.50 6.04 3.82
N HIS A 141 -16.52 6.94 3.73
CA HIS A 141 -15.11 6.58 3.68
C HIS A 141 -14.64 5.81 4.92
N LEU A 142 -15.02 6.28 6.10
CA LEU A 142 -14.70 5.60 7.35
C LEU A 142 -15.39 4.24 7.45
N ASP A 143 -16.61 4.10 6.91
CA ASP A 143 -17.32 2.82 6.86
C ASP A 143 -16.62 1.81 5.95
N ARG A 144 -16.04 2.26 4.83
CA ARG A 144 -15.23 1.42 3.93
C ARG A 144 -13.96 0.92 4.61
N ILE A 145 -13.24 1.78 5.33
CA ILE A 145 -12.06 1.38 6.10
C ILE A 145 -12.47 0.34 7.16
N ALA A 146 -13.54 0.61 7.91
CA ALA A 146 -14.01 -0.30 8.94
C ALA A 146 -14.49 -1.65 8.37
N LEU A 147 -15.15 -1.63 7.20
CA LEU A 147 -15.52 -2.84 6.46
C LEU A 147 -14.30 -3.67 6.09
N ALA A 148 -13.29 -3.05 5.47
CA ALA A 148 -12.07 -3.72 5.06
C ALA A 148 -11.37 -4.38 6.25
N CYS A 149 -11.21 -3.66 7.36
CA CYS A 149 -10.60 -4.18 8.57
C CYS A 149 -11.39 -5.36 9.17
N ARG A 150 -12.71 -5.25 9.29
CA ARG A 150 -13.55 -6.35 9.80
C ARG A 150 -13.47 -7.59 8.91
N HIS A 151 -13.43 -7.39 7.59
CA HIS A 151 -13.35 -8.49 6.63
C HIS A 151 -12.00 -9.21 6.71
N MET A 152 -10.90 -8.47 6.80
CA MET A 152 -9.56 -9.06 7.01
C MET A 152 -9.48 -9.87 8.31
N LYS A 153 -10.07 -9.38 9.42
CA LYS A 153 -10.16 -10.15 10.66
C LYS A 153 -10.97 -11.43 10.49
N LYS A 154 -12.08 -11.39 9.75
CA LYS A 154 -12.89 -12.59 9.44
C LYS A 154 -12.11 -13.62 8.62
N LEU A 155 -11.22 -13.17 7.74
CA LEU A 155 -10.32 -14.02 6.96
C LEU A 155 -9.13 -14.57 7.77
N GLY A 156 -8.98 -14.17 9.04
CA GLY A 156 -7.94 -14.69 9.94
C GLY A 156 -6.63 -13.89 9.94
N TYR A 157 -6.58 -12.72 9.31
CA TYR A 157 -5.38 -11.86 9.31
C TYR A 157 -5.23 -11.09 10.62
N GLU A 158 -3.98 -10.74 10.94
CA GLU A 158 -3.61 -9.80 12.00
C GLU A 158 -3.06 -8.51 11.41
N PHE A 159 -3.26 -7.39 12.11
CA PHE A 159 -2.77 -6.09 11.66
C PHE A 159 -1.34 -5.86 12.15
N VAL A 160 -0.48 -5.46 11.22
CA VAL A 160 0.94 -5.23 11.44
C VAL A 160 1.38 -3.95 10.74
N PHE A 161 2.54 -3.42 11.13
CA PHE A 161 3.23 -2.40 10.34
C PHE A 161 4.26 -3.08 9.45
N PHE A 162 4.12 -2.97 8.12
CA PHE A 162 5.08 -3.59 7.19
C PHE A 162 6.53 -3.07 7.34
N ALA A 163 6.71 -1.89 7.95
CA ALA A 163 8.03 -1.35 8.26
C ALA A 163 8.76 -2.09 9.41
N GLU A 164 8.07 -2.96 10.15
CA GLU A 164 8.65 -3.72 11.27
C GLU A 164 8.96 -5.17 10.85
N GLY A 165 10.15 -5.67 11.17
CA GLY A 165 10.56 -7.04 10.84
C GLY A 165 10.46 -7.36 9.34
N PHE A 166 10.20 -8.63 9.01
CA PHE A 166 9.92 -9.07 7.65
C PHE A 166 8.40 -9.16 7.43
N LEU A 167 7.84 -8.31 6.55
CA LEU A 167 6.38 -8.23 6.32
C LEU A 167 5.55 -7.95 7.59
N GLY A 168 6.08 -7.19 8.55
CA GLY A 168 5.42 -6.97 9.84
C GLY A 168 5.66 -8.09 10.87
N ASN A 169 6.34 -9.17 10.49
CA ASN A 169 6.67 -10.28 11.39
C ASN A 169 8.02 -10.03 12.07
N ARG A 170 7.96 -9.81 13.39
CA ARG A 170 9.10 -9.54 14.27
C ARG A 170 9.70 -10.77 14.94
N ALA A 171 9.23 -11.97 14.58
CA ALA A 171 9.74 -13.22 15.16
C ALA A 171 11.26 -13.41 14.93
N TRP A 172 11.80 -12.73 13.92
CA TRP A 172 13.19 -12.81 13.48
C TRP A 172 14.07 -11.67 14.02
N ASP A 173 13.53 -10.73 14.81
CA ASP A 173 14.27 -9.60 15.39
C ASP A 173 15.13 -10.00 16.61
N LYS A 174 15.43 -11.29 16.79
CA LYS A 174 16.17 -11.82 17.95
C LYS A 174 17.67 -11.91 17.71
#